data_AF-A0A1M6HM31-F1
#
_entry.id   AF-A0A1M6HM31-F1
#
_cell.length_a   1.000
_cell.length_b   1.000
_cell.length_c   1.000
_cell.angle_alpha   90.00
_cell.angle_beta   90.00
_cell.angle_gamma   90.00
#
_symmetry.space_group_name_H-M   'P 1'
#
loop_
_entity.id
_entity.type
_entity.pdbx_description
1 polymer ?
#
loop_
_entity_poly.entity_id
_entity_poly.type
_entity_poly.pdbx_seq_one_letter_code
_entity_poly.pdbx_strand_id
1 'polypeptide(L)'
;MRSDDNTLVFLSAREFDLLLAFAERPQRVLTRDMLLDVLHGEASASFDRSIDVQVSRLRGKLEEDPKSPELIRTVRNGGYILTAPVRRT
;
A
#
# COMPACT_ATOMS: atom_id res chain seq x y z
N MET A 1 -7.72 19.96 -11.35
CA MET A 1 -6.47 19.57 -12.01
C MET A 1 -6.54 18.06 -12.05
N ARG A 2 -7.04 17.49 -13.16
CA ARG A 2 -7.25 16.05 -13.29
C ARG A 2 -5.85 15.45 -13.45
N SER A 3 -5.41 14.61 -12.52
CA SER A 3 -4.24 13.79 -12.81
C SER A 3 -4.66 12.86 -13.94
N ASP A 4 -4.11 13.09 -15.12
CA ASP A 4 -4.42 12.31 -16.31
C ASP A 4 -4.15 10.81 -16.04
N ASP A 5 -5.05 9.97 -16.56
CA ASP A 5 -5.20 8.52 -16.38
C ASP A 5 -3.99 7.66 -16.82
N ASN A 6 -2.81 8.28 -16.99
CA ASN A 6 -1.61 7.67 -17.55
C ASN A 6 -0.31 8.25 -16.95
N THR A 7 -0.33 8.62 -15.66
CA THR A 7 0.88 9.08 -14.95
C THR A 7 1.70 7.88 -14.47
N LEU A 8 2.92 7.72 -14.97
CA LEU A 8 3.84 6.70 -14.49
C LEU A 8 4.36 7.07 -13.10
N VAL A 9 4.10 6.20 -12.12
CA VAL A 9 4.53 6.37 -10.73
C VAL A 9 5.70 5.45 -10.42
N PHE A 10 6.84 6.02 -10.05
CA PHE A 10 8.01 5.23 -9.63
C PHE A 10 7.87 4.76 -8.18
N LEU A 11 7.89 3.44 -8.00
CA LEU A 11 7.88 2.78 -6.70
C LEU A 11 9.25 2.18 -6.41
N SER A 12 9.71 2.30 -5.16
CA SER A 12 10.82 1.49 -4.65
C SER A 12 10.36 0.03 -4.49
N ALA A 13 11.31 -0.90 -4.40
CA ALA A 13 11.00 -2.33 -4.22
C ALA A 13 10.00 -2.57 -3.07
N ARG A 14 10.23 -1.97 -1.89
CA ARG A 14 9.33 -2.12 -0.73
C ARG A 14 7.94 -1.53 -0.94
N GLU A 15 7.84 -0.39 -1.62
CA GLU A 15 6.53 0.21 -1.93
C GLU A 15 5.77 -0.65 -2.94
N PHE A 16 6.49 -1.27 -3.89
CA PHE A 16 5.93 -2.22 -4.83
C PHE A 16 5.47 -3.49 -4.12
N ASP A 17 6.27 -4.06 -3.23
CA ASP A 17 5.90 -5.26 -2.45
C ASP A 17 4.67 -5.00 -1.58
N LEU A 18 4.59 -3.81 -0.96
CA LEU A 18 3.42 -3.38 -0.19
C LEU A 18 2.17 -3.26 -1.09
N LEU A 19 2.31 -2.63 -2.26
CA LEU A 19 1.23 -2.53 -3.23
C LEU A 19 0.80 -3.92 -3.73
N LEU A 20 1.75 -4.80 -3.99
CA LEU A 20 1.50 -6.18 -4.41
C LEU A 20 0.72 -6.94 -3.33
N ALA A 21 1.10 -6.81 -2.07
CA ALA A 21 0.40 -7.43 -0.94
C ALA A 21 -1.10 -7.06 -0.91
N PHE A 22 -1.39 -5.78 -1.15
CA PHE A 22 -2.75 -5.25 -1.28
C PHE A 22 -3.45 -5.76 -2.54
N ALA A 23 -2.76 -5.74 -3.69
CA ALA A 23 -3.33 -6.12 -4.98
C ALA A 23 -3.64 -7.62 -5.08
N GLU A 24 -2.88 -8.46 -4.38
CA GLU A 24 -3.16 -9.89 -4.25
C GLU A 24 -4.37 -10.19 -3.35
N ARG A 25 -4.70 -9.27 -2.45
CA ARG A 25 -5.75 -9.43 -1.44
C ARG A 25 -6.67 -8.19 -1.44
N PRO A 26 -7.27 -7.83 -2.59
CA PRO A 26 -8.10 -6.64 -2.68
C PRO A 26 -9.34 -6.79 -1.80
N GLN A 27 -9.85 -5.66 -1.30
CA GLN A 27 -11.07 -5.61 -0.47
C GLN A 27 -11.00 -6.47 0.81
N ARG A 28 -9.79 -6.83 1.25
CA ARG A 28 -9.55 -7.52 2.52
C ARG A 28 -8.75 -6.63 3.45
N VAL A 29 -9.05 -6.73 4.74
CA VAL A 29 -8.28 -6.05 5.78
C VAL A 29 -6.99 -6.83 5.99
N LEU A 30 -5.86 -6.15 5.81
CA LEU A 30 -4.52 -6.63 6.13
C LEU A 30 -4.05 -5.96 7.41
N THR A 31 -3.70 -6.77 8.42
CA THR A 31 -3.15 -6.26 9.68
C THR A 31 -1.73 -5.74 9.47
N ARG A 32 -1.24 -4.95 10.41
CA ARG A 32 0.15 -4.47 10.37
C ARG A 32 1.13 -5.64 10.37
N ASP A 33 0.89 -6.65 11.19
CA ASP A 33 1.74 -7.84 11.28
C ASP A 33 1.75 -8.62 9.96
N MET A 34 0.59 -8.82 9.33
CA MET A 34 0.52 -9.46 8.01
C MET A 34 1.30 -8.68 6.94
N LEU A 35 1.25 -7.35 6.99
CA LEU A 35 2.00 -6.50 6.06
C LEU A 35 3.50 -6.54 6.36
N LEU A 36 3.89 -6.61 7.65
CA LEU A 36 5.27 -6.79 8.05
C LEU A 36 5.80 -8.13 7.54
N ASP A 37 5.07 -9.22 7.74
CA ASP A 37 5.48 -10.56 7.31
C ASP A 37 5.74 -10.63 5.79
N VAL A 38 4.89 -9.98 4.99
CA VAL A 38 5.08 -9.93 3.53
C VAL A 38 6.32 -9.10 3.15
N LEU A 39 6.60 -8.02 3.87
CA LEU A 39 7.72 -7.12 3.60
C LEU A 39 9.07 -7.61 4.15
N HIS A 40 9.07 -8.59 5.05
CA HIS A 40 10.25 -9.14 5.72
C HIS A 40 10.77 -10.46 5.13
N GLY A 41 10.36 -10.85 3.91
CA GLY A 41 10.87 -12.04 3.20
C GLY A 41 12.40 -12.07 2.97
N GLU A 42 12.90 -13.05 2.18
CA GLU A 42 14.31 -13.53 2.06
C GLU A 42 15.45 -12.49 1.91
N ALA A 43 15.20 -11.19 1.78
CA ALA A 43 16.23 -10.17 1.75
C ALA A 43 15.88 -8.98 2.67
N SER A 44 16.81 -8.70 3.58
CA SER A 44 16.96 -7.46 4.36
C SER A 44 16.32 -7.45 5.76
N ALA A 45 17.08 -8.05 6.68
CA ALA A 45 17.27 -7.44 8.00
C ALA A 45 17.63 -5.94 7.84
N SER A 46 17.12 -5.11 8.75
CA SER A 46 17.40 -3.67 8.88
C SER A 46 16.89 -2.79 7.74
N PHE A 47 15.65 -2.31 7.87
CA PHE A 47 15.36 -0.87 8.01
C PHE A 47 13.98 -0.74 8.63
N ASP A 48 13.98 -0.63 9.96
CA ASP A 48 12.83 -0.39 10.83
C ASP A 48 12.14 0.93 10.45
N ARG A 49 11.14 0.86 9.58
CA ARG A 49 10.18 1.93 9.37
C ARG A 49 8.81 1.32 9.52
N SER A 50 8.00 1.90 10.41
CA SER A 50 6.65 1.39 10.68
C SER A 50 5.84 1.24 9.40
N ILE A 51 4.95 0.23 9.37
CA ILE A 51 3.99 0.04 8.27
C ILE A 51 3.21 1.32 8.00
N ASP A 52 2.86 2.09 9.03
CA ASP A 52 2.15 3.35 8.87
C ASP A 52 2.94 4.36 8.01
N VAL A 53 4.27 4.42 8.16
CA VAL A 53 5.14 5.28 7.35
C VAL A 53 5.20 4.79 5.91
N GLN A 54 5.28 3.48 5.69
CA GLN A 54 5.31 2.92 4.34
C GLN A 54 3.98 3.15 3.60
N VAL A 55 2.86 2.91 4.28
CA VAL A 55 1.52 3.18 3.74
C VAL A 55 1.34 4.68 3.45
N SER A 56 1.82 5.56 4.33
CA SER A 56 1.78 7.01 4.11
C SER A 56 2.54 7.43 2.84
N ARG A 57 3.74 6.88 2.63
CA ARG A 57 4.50 7.13 1.40
C ARG A 57 3.81 6.58 0.16
N LEU A 58 3.27 5.37 0.24
CA LEU A 58 2.55 4.75 -0.87
C LEU A 58 1.31 5.58 -1.25
N ARG A 59 0.53 6.04 -0.28
CA ARG A 59 -0.60 6.97 -0.52
C ARG A 59 -0.15 8.27 -1.17
N GLY A 60 0.97 8.83 -0.71
CA GLY A 60 1.59 10.02 -1.31
C GLY A 60 1.91 9.89 -2.81
N LYS A 61 2.02 8.66 -3.31
CA LYS A 61 2.31 8.36 -4.72
C LYS A 61 1.09 7.92 -5.53
N LEU A 62 0.09 7.32 -4.88
CA LEU A 62 -1.06 6.71 -5.57
C LEU A 62 -2.36 7.52 -5.45
N GLU A 63 -2.49 8.35 -4.42
CA GLU A 63 -3.73 9.07 -4.12
C GLU A 63 -3.57 10.56 -4.51
N GLU A 64 -4.64 11.18 -4.99
CA GLU A 64 -4.65 12.64 -5.22
C GLU A 64 -4.54 13.41 -3.89
N ASP A 65 -5.23 12.95 -2.85
CA ASP A 65 -5.12 13.49 -1.48
C ASP A 65 -4.79 12.40 -0.45
N PRO A 66 -3.53 12.29 0.00
CA PRO A 66 -3.12 11.32 1.01
C PRO A 66 -3.79 11.50 2.38
N LYS A 67 -4.35 12.69 2.68
CA LYS A 67 -5.07 12.96 3.93
C LYS A 67 -6.50 12.47 3.90
N SER A 68 -7.07 12.30 2.70
CA SER A 68 -8.40 11.72 2.46
C SER A 68 -8.29 10.50 1.53
N PRO A 69 -7.63 9.41 1.96
CA PRO A 69 -7.29 8.29 1.07
C PRO A 69 -8.53 7.52 0.64
N GLU A 70 -8.66 7.28 -0.67
CA GLU A 70 -9.76 6.53 -1.24
C GLU A 70 -9.38 5.09 -1.56
N LEU A 71 -8.18 4.86 -2.11
CA LEU A 71 -7.67 3.55 -2.53
C LEU A 71 -7.23 2.71 -1.32
N ILE A 72 -6.32 3.22 -0.49
CA ILE A 72 -5.79 2.48 0.67
C ILE A 72 -6.40 3.08 1.93
N ARG A 73 -7.48 2.50 2.46
CA ARG A 73 -8.16 3.02 3.67
C ARG A 73 -7.63 2.40 4.95
N THR A 74 -7.67 3.17 6.03
CA THR A 74 -7.34 2.70 7.37
C THR A 74 -8.59 2.10 8.03
N VAL A 75 -8.48 0.88 8.54
CA VAL A 75 -9.50 0.24 9.37
C VAL A 75 -9.05 0.37 10.83
N ARG A 76 -9.84 1.11 11.64
CA ARG A 76 -9.52 1.34 13.06
C ARG A 76 -9.38 0.00 13.78
N ASN A 77 -8.24 -0.22 14.43
CA ASN A 77 -7.85 -1.48 15.09
C ASN A 77 -7.75 -2.72 14.18
N GLY A 78 -7.94 -2.58 12.86
CA GLY A 78 -7.90 -3.69 11.90
C GLY A 78 -6.68 -3.67 10.98
N GLY A 79 -6.14 -2.49 10.65
CA GLY A 79 -5.03 -2.33 9.71
C GLY A 79 -5.45 -1.54 8.48
N TYR A 80 -5.23 -2.10 7.29
CA TYR A 80 -5.42 -1.41 6.02
C TYR A 80 -6.19 -2.24 5.01
N ILE A 81 -6.91 -1.58 4.11
CA ILE A 81 -7.68 -2.23 3.04
C ILE A 81 -7.47 -1.48 1.74
N LEU A 82 -7.23 -2.22 0.66
CA LEU A 82 -7.35 -1.71 -0.70
C LEU A 82 -8.81 -1.78 -1.13
N THR A 83 -9.43 -0.65 -1.37
CA THR A 83 -10.85 -0.54 -1.76
C THR A 83 -11.06 -0.76 -3.25
N ALA A 84 -10.02 -0.47 -4.05
CA ALA A 84 -10.06 -0.58 -5.49
C ALA A 84 -10.29 -2.04 -5.93
N PRO A 85 -11.19 -2.28 -6.90
CA PRO A 85 -11.33 -3.59 -7.49
C PRO A 85 -10.07 -3.91 -8.31
N VAL A 86 -9.42 -5.03 -8.02
CA VAL A 86 -8.27 -5.49 -8.79
C VAL A 86 -8.72 -6.51 -9.81
N ARG A 87 -8.47 -6.23 -11.09
CA ARG A 87 -8.70 -7.16 -12.20
C ARG A 87 -7.37 -7.84 -12.53
N ARG A 88 -7.36 -9.17 -12.53
CA ARG A 88 -6.28 -9.94 -13.14
C ARG A 88 -6.66 -10.15 -14.61
N THR A 89 -5.86 -9.59 -15.51
CA THR A 89 -5.96 -9.82 -16.96
C THR A 89 -4.88 -10.82 -17.36
#